data_AF-A0A7C6CVG7-F1
#
_entry.id   AF-A0A7C6CVG7-F1
#
_cell.length_a   1.000
_cell.length_b   1.000
_cell.length_c   1.000
_cell.angle_alpha   90.00
_cell.angle_beta   90.00
_cell.angle_gamma   90.00
#
_symmetry.space_group_name_H-M   'P 1'
#
loop_
_entity.id
_entity.type
_entity.pdbx_description
1 polymer ?
#
loop_
_entity_poly.entity_id
_entity_poly.type
_entity_poly.pdbx_seq_one_letter_code
_entity_poly.pdbx_strand_id
1 'polypeptide(L)'
;RKLGYEKFVEVFPSILTDRDPCFSDITGIEFSKERERQRTYLFFCDAFKSNQKASVENLNKQIRKFFPKGKSIDYLDQDDVSKINRIMIESPLFSLDGHSPKEAFITLFGQKAFDNLF
;
A
#
# COMPACT_ATOMS: atom_id res chain seq x y z
N ARG A 1 3.53 8.31 -15.56
CA ARG A 1 2.87 7.71 -14.36
C ARG A 1 1.36 7.82 -14.52
N LYS A 2 0.59 6.74 -14.37
CA LYS A 2 -0.84 6.69 -14.75
C LYS A 2 -1.78 7.47 -13.81
N LEU A 3 -1.54 7.51 -12.49
CA LEU A 3 -2.46 8.14 -11.53
C LEU A 3 -2.55 9.68 -11.63
N GLY A 4 -1.45 10.35 -11.99
CA GLY A 4 -1.35 11.82 -11.98
C GLY A 4 -1.10 12.41 -10.59
N TYR A 5 -0.63 13.66 -10.53
CA TYR A 5 -0.22 14.31 -9.28
C TYR A 5 -1.41 14.62 -8.36
N GLU A 6 -2.46 15.24 -8.88
CA GLU A 6 -3.64 15.62 -8.10
C GLU A 6 -4.28 14.41 -7.43
N LYS A 7 -4.48 13.33 -8.21
CA LYS A 7 -5.08 12.10 -7.70
C LYS A 7 -4.14 11.35 -6.75
N PHE A 8 -2.83 11.44 -6.92
CA PHE A 8 -1.88 10.88 -5.96
C PHE A 8 -1.98 11.59 -4.59
N VAL A 9 -2.06 12.92 -4.58
CA VAL A 9 -2.23 13.71 -3.34
C VAL A 9 -3.55 13.34 -2.65
N GLU A 10 -4.61 13.14 -3.42
CA GLU A 10 -5.91 12.72 -2.90
C GLU A 10 -5.89 11.31 -2.29
N VAL A 11 -5.25 10.35 -2.95
CA VAL A 11 -5.22 8.93 -2.51
C VAL A 11 -4.20 8.70 -1.38
N PHE A 12 -3.06 9.38 -1.42
CA PHE A 12 -1.96 9.22 -0.46
C PHE A 12 -1.62 10.55 0.23
N PRO A 13 -2.55 11.17 0.97
CA PRO A 13 -2.29 12.44 1.63
C PRO A 13 -1.15 12.32 2.65
N SER A 14 -1.02 11.17 3.30
CA SER A 14 0.05 10.85 4.24
C SER A 14 0.40 9.37 4.20
N ILE A 15 1.65 9.05 4.56
CA ILE A 15 2.16 7.69 4.69
C ILE A 15 2.72 7.53 6.10
N LEU A 16 2.28 6.50 6.83
CA LEU A 16 2.84 6.12 8.13
C LEU A 16 3.67 4.84 7.95
N THR A 17 4.95 4.90 8.32
CA THR A 17 5.90 3.78 8.21
C THR A 17 6.70 3.57 9.50
N ASP A 18 7.52 2.52 9.55
CA ASP A 18 8.56 2.36 10.56
C ASP A 18 9.85 3.08 10.15
N ARG A 19 10.81 3.15 11.08
CA ARG A 19 12.09 3.84 10.85
C ARG A 19 13.09 2.97 10.07
N ASP A 20 12.60 2.13 9.16
CA ASP A 20 13.46 1.33 8.30
C ASP A 20 14.31 2.24 7.39
N PRO A 21 15.63 2.02 7.27
CA PRO A 21 16.51 2.79 6.39
C PRO A 21 16.04 2.86 4.93
N CYS A 22 15.21 1.92 4.45
CA CYS A 22 14.59 1.98 3.14
C CYS A 22 13.68 3.22 2.95
N PHE A 23 13.23 3.85 4.03
CA PHE A 23 12.44 5.10 4.02
C PHE A 23 13.26 6.35 4.36
N SER A 24 14.59 6.28 4.28
CA SER A 24 15.49 7.41 4.59
C SER A 24 15.44 8.56 3.58
N ASP A 25 15.04 8.31 2.33
CA ASP A 25 14.84 9.36 1.31
C ASP A 25 13.49 10.08 1.52
N ILE A 26 13.37 10.82 2.62
CA ILE A 26 12.15 11.53 3.01
C ILE A 26 11.74 12.50 1.90
N THR A 27 12.66 13.33 1.42
CA THR A 27 12.38 14.34 0.38
C THR A 27 11.93 13.68 -0.93
N GLY A 28 12.56 12.58 -1.35
CA GLY A 28 12.18 11.86 -2.57
C GLY A 28 10.81 11.18 -2.46
N ILE A 29 10.37 10.83 -1.24
CA ILE A 29 9.03 10.32 -0.99
C ILE A 29 8.02 11.47 -0.98
N GLU A 30 8.25 12.50 -0.17
CA GLU A 30 7.32 13.60 0.06
C GLU A 30 7.15 14.52 -1.16
N PHE A 31 8.15 14.67 -2.03
CA PHE A 31 8.11 15.60 -3.17
C PHE A 31 8.06 14.89 -4.53
N SER A 32 7.34 15.50 -5.47
CA SER A 32 7.27 15.05 -6.87
C SER A 32 8.53 15.47 -7.63
N LYS A 33 9.29 14.51 -8.16
CA LYS A 33 10.43 14.77 -9.05
C LYS A 33 10.07 15.50 -10.34
N GLU A 34 8.82 15.38 -10.81
CA GLU A 34 8.37 15.99 -12.07
C GLU A 34 7.85 17.43 -11.89
N ARG A 35 7.37 17.78 -10.68
CA ARG A 35 6.66 19.05 -10.44
C ARG A 35 7.29 19.90 -9.34
N GLU A 36 8.31 19.39 -8.64
CA GLU A 36 8.96 20.05 -7.50
C GLU A 36 7.97 20.52 -6.41
N ARG A 37 6.85 19.81 -6.30
CA ARG A 37 5.79 20.08 -5.32
C ARG A 37 5.60 18.90 -4.40
N GLN A 38 5.27 19.19 -3.14
CA GLN A 38 4.94 18.17 -2.16
C GLN A 38 3.73 17.34 -2.64
N ARG A 39 3.82 16.03 -2.54
CA ARG A 39 2.79 15.06 -2.98
C ARG A 39 2.24 14.20 -1.84
N THR A 40 2.90 14.16 -0.68
CA THR A 40 2.46 13.42 0.52
C THR A 40 3.24 13.92 1.75
N TYR A 41 2.83 13.49 2.94
CA TYR A 41 3.57 13.65 4.20
C TYR A 41 4.02 12.29 4.72
N LEU A 42 5.29 12.15 5.09
CA LEU A 42 5.85 10.92 5.62
C LEU A 42 5.98 10.99 7.15
N PHE A 43 5.31 10.06 7.83
CA PHE A 43 5.33 9.91 9.27
C PHE A 43 5.96 8.58 9.67
N PHE A 44 6.59 8.58 10.83
CA PHE A 44 7.24 7.40 11.41
C PHE A 44 6.55 7.01 12.71
N CYS A 45 6.40 5.71 12.94
CA CYS A 45 5.98 5.19 14.23
C CYS A 45 7.00 5.59 15.32
N ASP A 46 6.50 5.77 16.54
CA ASP A 46 7.33 5.92 17.72
C ASP A 46 8.18 4.67 17.93
N ALA A 47 9.36 4.85 18.55
CA ALA A 47 10.22 3.74 18.90
C ALA A 47 9.44 2.73 19.77
N PHE A 48 9.54 1.44 19.41
CA PHE A 48 8.87 0.32 20.09
C PHE A 48 7.33 0.36 20.10
N LYS A 49 6.67 1.22 19.31
CA LYS A 49 5.20 1.26 19.17
C LYS A 49 4.72 0.75 17.82
N SER A 50 4.98 -0.53 17.54
CA SER A 50 4.51 -1.19 16.30
C SER A 50 2.98 -1.24 16.17
N ASN A 51 2.25 -1.08 17.28
CA ASN A 51 0.79 -1.02 17.30
C ASN A 51 0.19 0.21 16.59
N GLN A 52 0.99 1.25 16.31
CA GLN A 52 0.54 2.44 15.56
C GLN A 52 0.18 2.12 14.09
N LYS A 53 0.63 0.97 13.56
CA LYS A 53 0.21 0.45 12.24
C LYS A 53 -0.43 -0.93 12.32
N ALA A 54 -1.28 -1.17 13.32
CA ALA A 54 -1.92 -2.47 13.55
C ALA A 54 -2.59 -3.08 12.28
N SER A 55 -3.24 -2.25 11.46
CA SER A 55 -3.85 -2.70 10.19
C SER A 55 -2.81 -3.23 9.19
N VAL A 56 -1.66 -2.58 9.08
CA VAL A 56 -0.55 -3.02 8.21
C VAL A 56 0.03 -4.35 8.72
N GLU A 57 0.23 -4.48 10.03
CA GLU A 57 0.72 -5.74 10.62
C GLU A 57 -0.28 -6.90 10.45
N ASN A 58 -1.58 -6.61 10.49
CA ASN A 58 -2.61 -7.60 10.19
C ASN A 58 -2.62 -8.01 8.71
N LEU A 59 -2.45 -7.07 7.79
CA LEU A 59 -2.32 -7.37 6.35
C LEU A 59 -1.05 -8.19 6.07
N ASN A 60 0.08 -7.85 6.70
CA ASN A 60 1.31 -8.63 6.61
C ASN A 60 1.12 -10.09 7.06
N LYS A 61 0.27 -10.35 8.07
CA LYS A 61 -0.09 -11.72 8.46
C LYS A 61 -0.89 -12.44 7.37
N GLN A 62 -1.76 -11.75 6.62
CA GLN A 62 -2.48 -12.35 5.49
C GLN A 62 -1.51 -12.70 4.35
N ILE A 63 -0.58 -11.79 4.02
CA ILE A 63 0.46 -12.01 3.02
C ILE A 63 1.27 -13.28 3.37
N ARG A 64 1.62 -13.48 4.64
CA ARG A 64 2.37 -14.67 5.10
C ARG A 64 1.67 -16.01 4.89
N LYS A 65 0.37 -16.04 4.62
CA LYS A 65 -0.34 -17.28 4.22
C LYS A 65 0.11 -17.75 2.82
N PHE A 66 0.52 -16.81 1.97
CA PHE A 66 1.04 -17.08 0.63
C PHE A 66 2.56 -17.17 0.61
N PHE A 67 3.24 -16.43 1.49
CA PHE A 67 4.71 -16.39 1.58
C PHE A 67 5.18 -16.81 2.99
N PRO A 68 5.29 -18.13 3.26
CA PRO A 68 5.72 -18.63 4.57
C PRO A 68 7.14 -18.18 4.91
N LYS A 69 7.40 -17.89 6.19
CA LYS A 69 8.74 -17.55 6.66
C LYS A 69 9.73 -18.68 6.44
N GLY A 70 10.97 -18.32 6.12
CA GLY A 70 12.08 -19.29 5.97
C GLY A 70 11.96 -20.17 4.72
N LYS A 71 11.05 -19.84 3.80
CA LYS A 71 10.95 -20.44 2.47
C LYS A 71 11.43 -19.43 1.44
N SER A 72 12.20 -19.89 0.46
CA SER A 72 12.54 -19.08 -0.71
C SER A 72 11.26 -18.74 -1.48
N ILE A 73 11.23 -17.55 -2.08
CA ILE A 73 10.16 -17.10 -2.98
C ILE A 73 10.61 -17.09 -4.45
N ASP A 74 11.82 -17.58 -4.73
CA ASP A 74 12.44 -17.51 -6.07
C ASP A 74 11.71 -18.38 -7.11
N TYR A 75 10.83 -19.27 -6.66
CA TYR A 75 9.97 -20.08 -7.52
C TYR A 75 8.76 -19.32 -8.06
N LEU A 76 8.48 -18.12 -7.56
CA LEU A 76 7.34 -17.31 -7.97
C LEU A 76 7.74 -16.37 -9.09
N ASP A 77 6.95 -16.35 -10.15
CA ASP A 77 7.05 -15.35 -11.19
C ASP A 77 6.11 -14.15 -10.93
N GLN A 78 6.16 -13.17 -11.82
CA GLN A 78 5.33 -11.98 -11.70
C GLN A 78 3.82 -12.30 -11.81
N ASP A 79 3.43 -13.33 -12.56
CA ASP A 79 2.04 -13.73 -12.72
C ASP A 79 1.51 -14.36 -11.43
N ASP A 80 2.31 -15.17 -10.74
CA ASP A 80 1.96 -15.74 -9.46
C ASP A 80 1.79 -14.67 -8.38
N VAL A 81 2.71 -13.70 -8.31
CA VAL A 81 2.59 -12.55 -7.41
C VAL A 81 1.33 -11.72 -7.74
N SER A 82 1.05 -11.53 -9.03
CA SER A 82 -0.14 -10.77 -9.48
C SER A 82 -1.44 -11.49 -9.14
N LYS A 83 -1.49 -12.82 -9.25
CA LYS A 83 -2.65 -13.64 -8.81
C LYS A 83 -2.87 -13.50 -7.31
N ILE A 84 -1.82 -13.62 -6.49
CA ILE A 84 -1.92 -13.46 -5.04
C ILE A 84 -2.43 -12.05 -4.69
N ASN A 85 -1.87 -11.02 -5.32
CA ASN A 85 -2.30 -9.63 -5.12
C ASN A 85 -3.79 -9.45 -5.47
N ARG A 86 -4.25 -10.01 -6.59
CA ARG A 86 -5.66 -9.98 -7.01
C ARG A 86 -6.56 -10.64 -5.98
N ILE A 87 -6.18 -11.82 -5.47
CA ILE A 87 -6.93 -12.49 -4.40
C ILE A 87 -7.07 -11.56 -3.19
N MET A 88 -6.00 -10.91 -2.73
CA MET A 88 -6.08 -10.03 -1.57
C MET A 88 -6.97 -8.79 -1.80
N ILE A 89 -6.91 -8.22 -3.00
CA ILE A 89 -7.65 -7.00 -3.36
C ILE A 89 -9.14 -7.27 -3.62
N GLU A 90 -9.48 -8.46 -4.12
CA GLU A 90 -10.86 -8.88 -4.42
C GLU A 90 -11.51 -9.64 -3.26
N SER A 91 -10.76 -10.03 -2.23
CA SER A 91 -11.31 -10.73 -1.05
C SER A 91 -12.04 -9.76 -0.11
N PRO A 92 -13.29 -10.08 0.30
CA PRO A 92 -14.02 -9.35 1.34
C PRO A 92 -13.27 -9.25 2.67
N LEU A 93 -13.31 -8.08 3.30
CA LEU A 93 -12.78 -7.87 4.64
C LEU A 93 -13.90 -7.44 5.58
N PHE A 94 -13.96 -8.07 6.76
CA PHE A 94 -14.93 -7.70 7.79
C PHE A 94 -14.74 -6.25 8.27
N SER A 95 -13.50 -5.75 8.29
CA SER A 95 -13.20 -4.34 8.62
C SER A 95 -13.71 -3.33 7.60
N LEU A 96 -14.13 -3.80 6.42
CA LEU A 96 -14.74 -3.01 5.35
C LEU A 96 -16.22 -3.39 5.15
N ASP A 97 -16.88 -3.87 6.22
CA ASP A 97 -18.30 -4.26 6.20
C ASP A 97 -18.63 -5.33 5.15
N GLY A 98 -17.69 -6.26 4.93
CA GLY A 98 -17.85 -7.32 3.94
C GLY A 98 -17.54 -6.91 2.50
N HIS A 99 -17.09 -5.68 2.26
CA HIS A 99 -16.55 -5.26 0.97
C HIS A 99 -15.07 -5.65 0.83
N SER A 100 -14.65 -5.84 -0.41
CA SER A 100 -13.25 -6.00 -0.77
C SER A 100 -12.51 -4.66 -0.77
N PRO A 101 -11.16 -4.66 -0.61
CA PRO A 101 -10.35 -3.46 -0.78
C PRO A 101 -10.60 -2.73 -2.11
N LYS A 102 -10.82 -3.48 -3.19
CA LYS A 102 -11.17 -2.93 -4.51
C LYS A 102 -12.46 -2.10 -4.47
N GLU A 103 -13.54 -2.69 -3.95
CA GLU A 103 -14.84 -2.02 -3.89
C GLU A 103 -14.79 -0.77 -3.01
N ALA A 104 -14.15 -0.87 -1.83
CA ALA A 104 -13.97 0.27 -0.95
C ALA A 104 -13.16 1.39 -1.62
N PHE A 105 -12.08 1.04 -2.33
CA PHE A 105 -11.26 2.02 -3.03
C PHE A 105 -12.01 2.70 -4.16
N ILE A 106 -12.71 1.94 -5.00
CA ILE A 106 -13.50 2.48 -6.13
C ILE A 106 -14.61 3.40 -5.62
N THR A 107 -15.24 3.05 -4.50
CA THR A 107 -16.29 3.88 -3.88
C THR A 107 -15.76 5.25 -3.46
N LEU A 108 -14.54 5.31 -2.91
CA LEU A 108 -13.93 6.54 -2.42
C LEU A 108 -13.27 7.37 -3.52
N PHE A 109 -12.55 6.73 -4.45
CA PHE A 109 -11.64 7.41 -5.39
C PHE A 109 -12.00 7.24 -6.87
N GLY A 110 -12.96 6.36 -7.17
CA GLY A 110 -13.46 6.09 -8.52
C GLY A 110 -12.68 5.01 -9.28
N GLN A 111 -13.36 4.37 -10.24
CA GLN A 111 -12.81 3.27 -11.06
C GLN A 111 -11.53 3.68 -11.80
N LYS A 112 -11.51 4.87 -12.40
CA LYS A 112 -10.34 5.37 -13.14
C LYS A 112 -9.09 5.47 -12.27
N ALA A 113 -9.23 5.78 -10.98
CA ALA A 113 -8.09 5.85 -10.07
C ALA A 113 -7.55 4.45 -9.77
N PHE A 114 -8.44 3.47 -9.61
CA PHE A 114 -8.08 2.07 -9.43
C PHE A 114 -7.33 1.51 -10.65
N ASP A 115 -7.85 1.72 -11.86
CA ASP A 115 -7.25 1.27 -13.12
C ASP A 115 -5.90 1.95 -13.44
N ASN A 116 -5.61 3.06 -12.79
CA ASN A 116 -4.35 3.76 -12.90
C ASN A 116 -3.31 3.31 -11.87
N LEU A 117 -3.74 2.62 -10.81
CA LEU A 117 -2.89 2.04 -9.77
C LEU A 117 -2.50 0.58 -10.07
N PHE A 118 -3.40 -0.17 -10.70
CA PHE A 118 -3.24 -1.58 -11.06
C PHE A 118 -3.22 -1.77 -12.58
#